data_AF-A0A7C7XG26-F1
#
_entry.id   AF-A0A7C7XG26-F1
#
_cell.length_a   1.000
_cell.length_b   1.000
_cell.length_c   1.000
_cell.angle_alpha   90.00
_cell.angle_beta   90.00
_cell.angle_gamma   90.00
#
_symmetry.space_group_name_H-M   'P 1'
#
loop_
_entity.id
_entity.type
_entity.pdbx_description
1 polymer ?
#
loop_
_entity_poly.entity_id
_entity_poly.type
_entity_poly.pdbx_seq_one_letter_code
_entity_poly.pdbx_strand_id
1 'polypeptide(L)'
;MKIRICANEPTTTRLSQHRTRAPTPHPIARSNQPHVNSRQHYPTSNAPKKRQLVAKPRIAILGTGNMALALGKSIMAAGHFIAYGSRRPETKNDFHEAAGTESRIWGYQAAIDAGEIVIITLPYKEVAATARKFAESLSGKIVIDITNPFAAQPNNGQSGAQVTATAIGEDARVVAAFKTNFAATFEQPSDSTGEPREVHYAGDDEEAMTAVEELIKEIGFKPIDCGTLAEAVVLDHMVPLMIRLDATEHASSHKSSWRITAP
;
A
#
# COMPACT_ATOMS: atom_id res chain seq x y z
N MET A 1 -32.28 -36.76 -28.09
CA MET A 1 -33.31 -35.86 -27.54
C MET A 1 -33.12 -34.50 -28.20
N LYS A 2 -34.02 -34.11 -29.11
CA LYS A 2 -34.05 -32.78 -29.75
C LYS A 2 -34.48 -31.75 -28.70
N ILE A 3 -33.95 -30.52 -28.75
CA ILE A 3 -34.72 -29.26 -28.81
C ILE A 3 -33.79 -28.17 -29.38
N ARG A 4 -34.39 -27.36 -30.24
CA ARG A 4 -33.84 -26.31 -31.10
C ARG A 4 -34.79 -25.12 -30.91
N ILE A 5 -34.31 -23.94 -30.49
CA ILE A 5 -34.98 -22.63 -30.67
C ILE A 5 -33.85 -21.58 -30.63
N CYS A 6 -33.34 -21.07 -31.76
CA CYS A 6 -33.83 -19.99 -32.63
C CYS A 6 -33.72 -18.56 -32.02
N ALA A 7 -33.01 -17.73 -32.79
CA ALA A 7 -32.65 -16.32 -32.59
C ALA A 7 -33.80 -15.35 -32.93
N ASN A 8 -33.73 -14.10 -32.42
CA ASN A 8 -33.38 -12.89 -33.20
C ASN A 8 -33.74 -11.59 -32.45
N GLU A 9 -32.89 -10.56 -32.63
CA GLU A 9 -33.05 -9.13 -32.33
C GLU A 9 -34.03 -8.43 -33.33
N PRO A 10 -34.06 -7.09 -33.56
CA PRO A 10 -33.64 -5.87 -32.81
C PRO A 10 -34.75 -4.75 -32.87
N THR A 11 -34.33 -3.47 -32.87
CA THR A 11 -35.02 -2.18 -33.17
C THR A 11 -35.73 -1.49 -31.98
N THR A 12 -35.59 -0.17 -31.72
CA THR A 12 -35.66 0.97 -32.65
C THR A 12 -35.14 2.29 -32.05
N THR A 13 -34.59 3.13 -32.92
CA THR A 13 -34.13 4.53 -32.82
C THR A 13 -35.22 5.55 -32.44
N ARG A 14 -34.86 6.66 -31.75
CA ARG A 14 -35.33 8.01 -32.13
C ARG A 14 -34.51 9.18 -31.58
N LEU A 15 -34.11 10.05 -32.51
CA LEU A 15 -33.60 11.42 -32.34
C LEU A 15 -34.76 12.42 -32.22
N SER A 16 -34.58 13.50 -31.45
CA SER A 16 -35.09 14.86 -31.77
C SER A 16 -34.34 15.88 -30.87
N GLN A 17 -33.39 16.64 -31.39
CA GLN A 17 -33.54 17.95 -32.06
C GLN A 17 -33.99 19.11 -31.14
N HIS A 18 -33.07 20.08 -31.02
CA HIS A 18 -33.25 21.53 -31.14
C HIS A 18 -34.25 22.26 -30.22
N ARG A 19 -33.78 23.26 -29.45
CA ARG A 19 -33.63 24.66 -29.95
C ARG A 19 -33.08 25.60 -28.87
N THR A 20 -32.11 26.40 -29.30
CA THR A 20 -31.63 27.65 -28.73
C THR A 20 -32.69 28.75 -28.77
N ARG A 21 -32.71 29.65 -27.76
CA ARG A 21 -33.07 31.08 -27.89
C ARG A 21 -32.85 31.88 -26.59
N ALA A 22 -31.80 32.69 -26.57
CA ALA A 22 -31.83 34.08 -26.09
C ALA A 22 -31.70 34.97 -27.36
N PRO A 23 -31.84 36.32 -27.36
CA PRO A 23 -31.98 37.29 -26.26
C PRO A 23 -33.07 38.36 -26.54
N THR A 24 -33.22 39.39 -25.70
CA THR A 24 -33.50 40.77 -26.15
C THR A 24 -33.27 41.81 -25.04
N PRO A 25 -32.92 43.06 -25.40
CA PRO A 25 -32.20 44.02 -24.56
C PRO A 25 -33.08 45.16 -24.01
N HIS A 26 -32.64 45.78 -22.92
CA HIS A 26 -33.15 47.08 -22.48
C HIS A 26 -32.04 47.99 -21.94
N PRO A 27 -32.24 49.31 -21.96
CA PRO A 27 -31.30 50.24 -22.60
C PRO A 27 -30.36 51.00 -21.65
N ILE A 28 -29.33 51.54 -22.29
CA ILE A 28 -28.27 52.42 -21.81
C ILE A 28 -28.86 53.74 -21.28
N ALA A 29 -28.52 54.11 -20.04
CA ALA A 29 -28.60 55.49 -19.56
C ALA A 29 -27.20 55.97 -19.16
N ARG A 30 -26.86 57.17 -19.64
CA ARG A 30 -25.54 57.81 -19.61
C ARG A 30 -25.19 58.41 -18.25
N SER A 31 -23.88 58.32 -17.98
CA SER A 31 -22.98 59.34 -17.45
C SER A 31 -23.30 60.04 -16.12
N ASN A 32 -22.40 59.84 -15.16
CA ASN A 32 -21.70 60.94 -14.48
C ASN A 32 -20.42 60.41 -13.83
N GLN A 33 -19.26 60.78 -14.38
CA GLN A 33 -18.00 60.84 -13.63
C GLN A 33 -18.02 62.14 -12.80
N PRO A 34 -17.41 62.18 -11.60
CA PRO A 34 -16.00 62.59 -11.56
C PRO A 34 -15.14 61.96 -10.44
N HIS A 35 -13.84 62.24 -10.57
CA HIS A 35 -12.74 62.12 -9.59
C HIS A 35 -11.99 60.79 -9.48
N VAL A 36 -10.99 60.67 -10.36
CA VAL A 36 -9.79 59.86 -10.15
C VAL A 36 -9.06 60.38 -8.90
N ASN A 37 -9.01 59.54 -7.86
CA ASN A 37 -8.12 59.73 -6.73
C ASN A 37 -7.07 58.61 -6.79
N SER A 38 -5.86 58.96 -7.22
CA SER A 38 -4.73 58.06 -7.37
C SER A 38 -4.15 57.71 -6.00
N ARG A 39 -4.69 56.65 -5.38
CA ARG A 39 -3.98 55.87 -4.37
C ARG A 39 -3.76 54.47 -4.94
N GLN A 40 -2.50 54.18 -5.25
CA GLN A 40 -2.04 52.87 -5.68
C GLN A 40 -2.47 51.81 -4.66
N HIS A 41 -3.51 51.05 -4.98
CA HIS A 41 -3.78 49.76 -4.37
C HIS A 41 -2.78 48.78 -4.97
N TYR A 42 -1.71 48.49 -4.24
CA TYR A 42 -0.92 47.30 -4.51
C TYR A 42 -1.85 46.09 -4.30
N PRO A 43 -1.95 45.15 -5.25
CA PRO A 43 -2.61 43.89 -4.97
C PRO A 43 -1.86 43.24 -3.80
N THR A 44 -2.58 42.95 -2.72
CA THR A 44 -2.06 42.12 -1.64
C THR A 44 -1.59 40.82 -2.27
N SER A 45 -0.29 40.60 -2.21
CA SER A 45 0.39 39.38 -2.60
C SER A 45 -0.42 38.16 -2.17
N ASN A 46 -1.04 37.47 -3.13
CA ASN A 46 -1.43 36.08 -2.97
C ASN A 46 -0.14 35.26 -3.01
N ALA A 47 0.65 35.34 -1.94
CA ALA A 47 1.71 34.39 -1.70
C ALA A 47 1.05 33.01 -1.62
N PRO A 48 1.53 32.01 -2.39
CA PRO A 48 1.01 30.65 -2.24
C PRO A 48 1.20 30.24 -0.78
N LYS A 49 0.12 29.84 -0.10
CA LYS A 49 0.22 29.21 1.22
C LYS A 49 1.25 28.11 1.09
N LYS A 50 2.38 28.20 1.82
CA LYS A 50 3.37 27.12 1.89
C LYS A 50 2.58 25.86 2.21
N ARG A 51 2.52 24.92 1.27
CA ARG A 51 1.94 23.61 1.48
C ARG A 51 2.74 23.01 2.63
N GLN A 52 2.13 22.93 3.81
CA GLN A 52 2.74 22.27 4.95
C GLN A 52 2.94 20.84 4.49
N LEU A 53 4.19 20.46 4.22
CA LEU A 53 4.53 19.07 3.97
C LEU A 53 4.24 18.37 5.30
N VAL A 54 3.11 17.67 5.36
CA VAL A 54 2.85 16.74 6.46
C VAL A 54 3.99 15.73 6.38
N ALA A 55 4.78 15.62 7.44
CA ALA A 55 5.88 14.68 7.48
C ALA A 55 5.31 13.28 7.29
N LYS A 56 5.83 12.54 6.29
CA LYS A 56 5.41 11.17 6.05
C LYS A 56 5.76 10.27 7.25
N PRO A 57 4.94 9.26 7.57
CA PRO A 57 5.24 8.33 8.65
C PRO A 57 6.61 7.68 8.46
N ARG A 58 7.36 7.55 9.56
CA ARG A 58 8.64 6.85 9.59
C ARG A 58 8.40 5.34 9.65
N ILE A 59 9.12 4.57 8.85
CA ILE A 59 8.90 3.13 8.73
C ILE A 59 10.11 2.34 9.21
N ALA A 60 9.91 1.42 10.14
CA ALA A 60 10.91 0.42 10.51
C ALA A 60 10.73 -0.84 9.67
N ILE A 61 11.81 -1.40 9.12
CA ILE A 61 11.77 -2.68 8.41
C ILE A 61 12.67 -3.66 9.15
N LEU A 62 12.08 -4.69 9.77
CA LEU A 62 12.83 -5.71 10.50
C LEU A 62 13.23 -6.84 9.55
N GLY A 63 14.53 -6.92 9.26
CA GLY A 63 15.10 -7.87 8.31
C GLY A 63 15.93 -7.16 7.24
N THR A 64 16.81 -7.94 6.61
CA THR A 64 17.75 -7.46 5.56
C THR A 64 17.76 -8.44 4.38
N GLY A 65 16.59 -8.95 4.00
CA GLY A 65 16.41 -9.87 2.87
C GLY A 65 15.87 -9.16 1.62
N ASN A 66 15.58 -9.94 0.57
CA ASN A 66 15.10 -9.40 -0.70
C ASN A 66 13.81 -8.57 -0.56
N MET A 67 12.85 -9.03 0.25
CA MET A 67 11.63 -8.28 0.52
C MET A 67 11.91 -6.96 1.24
N ALA A 68 12.79 -6.97 2.25
CA ALA A 68 13.17 -5.75 2.97
C ALA A 68 13.79 -4.71 2.03
N LEU A 69 14.68 -5.17 1.14
CA LEU A 69 15.34 -4.30 0.16
C LEU A 69 14.32 -3.73 -0.84
N ALA A 70 13.48 -4.59 -1.42
CA ALA A 70 12.50 -4.24 -2.42
C ALA A 70 11.45 -3.24 -1.88
N LEU A 71 10.80 -3.60 -0.76
CA LEU A 71 9.84 -2.72 -0.07
C LEU A 71 10.50 -1.40 0.30
N GLY A 72 11.69 -1.45 0.91
CA GLY A 72 12.30 -0.23 1.39
C GLY A 72 12.74 0.70 0.26
N LYS A 73 13.17 0.19 -0.90
CA LYS A 73 13.38 1.03 -2.08
C LYS A 73 12.10 1.72 -2.54
N SER A 74 10.98 1.00 -2.64
CA SER A 74 9.70 1.58 -3.05
C SER A 74 9.19 2.61 -2.04
N ILE A 75 9.31 2.33 -0.75
CA ILE A 75 8.91 3.22 0.35
C ILE A 75 9.77 4.49 0.40
N MET A 76 11.09 4.38 0.21
CA MET A 76 11.98 5.54 0.11
C MET A 76 11.67 6.37 -1.15
N ALA A 77 11.40 5.73 -2.29
CA ALA A 77 11.00 6.42 -3.51
C ALA A 77 9.66 7.17 -3.34
N ALA A 78 8.76 6.66 -2.49
CA ALA A 78 7.54 7.35 -2.08
C ALA A 78 7.78 8.49 -1.06
N GLY A 79 9.01 8.67 -0.58
CA GLY A 79 9.43 9.80 0.26
C GLY A 79 9.36 9.56 1.78
N HIS A 80 9.20 8.32 2.23
CA HIS A 80 9.27 8.01 3.66
C HIS A 80 10.71 7.83 4.14
N PHE A 81 10.91 8.08 5.42
CA PHE A 81 12.13 7.66 6.12
C PHE A 81 12.06 6.17 6.46
N ILE A 82 13.18 5.45 6.31
CA ILE A 82 13.30 4.04 6.70
C ILE A 82 14.39 3.84 7.75
N ALA A 83 14.05 3.09 8.81
CA ALA A 83 15.01 2.47 9.71
C ALA A 83 15.05 0.95 9.47
N TYR A 84 16.12 0.46 8.87
CA TYR A 84 16.31 -0.98 8.76
C TYR A 84 16.79 -1.57 10.08
N GLY A 85 16.19 -2.67 10.51
CA GLY A 85 16.57 -3.43 11.70
C GLY A 85 17.24 -4.74 11.33
N SER A 86 18.34 -5.08 11.99
CA SER A 86 19.06 -6.34 11.87
C SER A 86 19.46 -6.89 13.24
N ARG A 87 19.62 -8.21 13.34
CA ARG A 87 20.27 -8.87 14.50
C ARG A 87 21.76 -8.55 14.59
N ARG A 88 22.38 -8.30 13.44
CA ARG A 88 23.81 -8.09 13.25
C ARG A 88 24.00 -6.96 12.23
N PRO A 89 23.67 -5.70 12.57
CA PRO A 89 23.76 -4.59 11.63
C PRO A 89 25.18 -4.40 11.07
N GLU A 90 26.20 -4.67 11.88
CA GLU A 90 27.62 -4.56 11.55
C GLU A 90 28.08 -5.52 10.44
N THR A 91 27.32 -6.58 10.16
CA THR A 91 27.65 -7.56 9.12
C THR A 91 26.85 -7.35 7.82
N LYS A 92 26.24 -6.18 7.61
CA LYS A 92 25.27 -5.94 6.53
C LYS A 92 25.71 -4.89 5.53
N ASN A 93 27.02 -4.85 5.23
CA ASN A 93 27.60 -3.92 4.27
C ASN A 93 26.95 -4.05 2.88
N ASP A 94 26.83 -5.26 2.34
CA ASP A 94 26.21 -5.50 1.02
C ASP A 94 24.76 -4.99 0.96
N PHE A 95 23.99 -5.18 2.04
CA PHE A 95 22.62 -4.68 2.11
C PHE A 95 22.59 -3.16 2.18
N HIS A 96 23.49 -2.55 2.96
CA HIS A 96 23.61 -1.10 3.06
C HIS A 96 23.94 -0.48 1.69
N GLU A 97 24.90 -1.05 0.97
CA GLU A 97 25.24 -0.62 -0.39
C GLU A 97 24.04 -0.75 -1.34
N ALA A 98 23.33 -1.87 -1.28
CA ALA A 98 22.17 -2.12 -2.14
C ALA A 98 20.96 -1.22 -1.81
N ALA A 99 20.74 -0.89 -0.53
CA ALA A 99 19.65 -0.03 -0.06
C ALA A 99 19.93 1.46 -0.30
N GLY A 100 21.21 1.84 -0.45
CA GLY A 100 21.65 3.21 -0.66
C GLY A 100 22.22 3.84 0.61
N THR A 101 23.20 4.72 0.46
CA THR A 101 24.06 5.25 1.53
C THR A 101 23.34 6.05 2.61
N GLU A 102 22.13 6.54 2.34
CA GLU A 102 21.28 7.24 3.33
C GLU A 102 20.56 6.24 4.26
N SER A 103 20.54 4.95 3.93
CA SER A 103 19.84 3.89 4.65
C SER A 103 20.69 3.36 5.80
N ARG A 104 20.44 3.83 7.02
CA ARG A 104 21.08 3.25 8.22
C ARG A 104 20.45 1.92 8.62
N ILE A 105 21.30 0.93 8.90
CA ILE A 105 20.91 -0.36 9.49
C ILE A 105 21.21 -0.32 10.98
N TRP A 106 20.21 -0.59 11.79
CA TRP A 106 20.24 -0.53 13.25
C TRP A 106 20.00 -1.92 13.85
N GLY A 107 20.19 -2.03 15.17
CA GLY A 107 19.59 -3.12 15.92
C GLY A 107 18.07 -3.03 15.90
N TYR A 108 17.36 -4.15 16.07
CA TYR A 108 15.89 -4.17 16.03
C TYR A 108 15.22 -3.15 16.95
N GLN A 109 15.67 -3.02 18.20
CA GLN A 109 15.11 -2.05 19.15
C GLN A 109 15.11 -0.62 18.58
N ALA A 110 16.29 -0.13 18.20
CA ALA A 110 16.45 1.23 17.68
C ALA A 110 15.67 1.46 16.37
N ALA A 111 15.52 0.42 15.53
CA ALA A 111 14.69 0.51 14.34
C ALA A 111 13.19 0.64 14.71
N ILE A 112 12.68 -0.20 15.61
CA ILE A 112 11.29 -0.18 16.09
C ILE A 112 10.95 1.16 16.73
N ASP A 113 11.83 1.67 17.60
CA ASP A 113 11.61 2.95 18.29
C ASP A 113 11.55 4.13 17.32
N ALA A 114 12.30 4.05 16.22
CA ALA A 114 12.35 5.10 15.20
C ALA A 114 11.17 5.07 14.21
N GLY A 115 10.40 3.97 14.16
CA GLY A 115 9.28 3.78 13.23
C GLY A 115 7.92 3.98 13.88
N GLU A 116 7.01 4.63 13.17
CA GLU A 116 5.58 4.70 13.50
C GLU A 116 4.86 3.46 12.95
N ILE A 117 5.32 2.96 11.80
CA ILE A 117 4.92 1.70 11.18
C ILE A 117 6.11 0.74 11.23
N VAL A 118 5.88 -0.52 11.60
CA VAL A 118 6.89 -1.58 11.64
C VAL A 118 6.53 -2.70 10.67
N ILE A 119 7.39 -2.98 9.69
CA ILE A 119 7.22 -4.07 8.74
C ILE A 119 8.10 -5.26 9.16
N ILE A 120 7.48 -6.41 9.44
CA ILE A 120 8.19 -7.64 9.80
C ILE A 120 8.49 -8.44 8.54
N THR A 121 9.76 -8.47 8.12
CA THR A 121 10.24 -9.19 6.92
C THR A 121 11.10 -10.40 7.28
N LEU A 122 10.79 -11.03 8.42
CA LEU A 122 11.56 -12.13 8.99
C LEU A 122 11.06 -13.49 8.51
N PRO A 123 11.90 -14.56 8.56
CA PRO A 123 11.40 -15.91 8.42
C PRO A 123 10.34 -16.19 9.48
N TYR A 124 9.21 -16.80 9.10
CA TYR A 124 8.06 -17.02 9.98
C TYR A 124 8.44 -17.63 11.36
N LYS A 125 9.36 -18.60 11.37
CA LYS A 125 9.83 -19.26 12.60
C LYS A 125 10.47 -18.31 13.63
N GLU A 126 10.96 -17.15 13.21
CA GLU A 126 11.60 -16.15 14.08
C GLU A 126 10.61 -15.10 14.59
N VAL A 127 9.42 -14.99 13.97
CA VAL A 127 8.50 -13.87 14.18
C VAL A 127 7.95 -13.86 15.59
N ALA A 128 7.33 -14.95 16.05
CA ALA A 128 6.69 -14.99 17.36
C ALA A 128 7.66 -14.72 18.52
N ALA A 129 8.92 -15.16 18.41
CA ALA A 129 9.95 -14.89 19.42
C ALA A 129 10.43 -13.43 19.36
N THR A 130 10.58 -12.88 18.16
CA THR A 130 10.98 -11.47 17.96
C THR A 130 9.90 -10.52 18.42
N ALA A 131 8.65 -10.74 18.02
CA ALA A 131 7.49 -9.96 18.43
C ALA A 131 7.34 -9.94 19.95
N ARG A 132 7.42 -11.10 20.63
CA ARG A 132 7.40 -11.18 22.10
C ARG A 132 8.54 -10.40 22.75
N LYS A 133 9.76 -10.50 22.20
CA LYS A 133 10.93 -9.81 22.73
C LYS A 133 10.75 -8.29 22.71
N PHE A 134 10.06 -7.76 21.70
CA PHE A 134 9.86 -6.32 21.49
C PHE A 134 8.40 -5.88 21.71
N ALA A 135 7.61 -6.69 22.43
CA ALA A 135 6.16 -6.48 22.58
C ALA A 135 5.83 -5.08 23.13
N GLU A 136 6.56 -4.63 24.14
CA GLU A 136 6.39 -3.29 24.73
C GLU A 136 6.60 -2.17 23.70
N SER A 137 7.63 -2.28 22.86
CA SER A 137 7.93 -1.27 21.84
C SER A 137 7.04 -1.37 20.60
N LEU A 138 6.41 -2.53 20.37
CA LEU A 138 5.46 -2.76 19.27
C LEU A 138 4.02 -2.42 19.66
N SER A 139 3.69 -2.42 20.95
CA SER A 139 2.37 -2.04 21.46
C SER A 139 1.97 -0.64 20.95
N GLY A 140 0.74 -0.54 20.44
CA GLY A 140 0.17 0.70 19.91
C GLY A 140 0.71 1.17 18.55
N LYS A 141 1.79 0.56 18.03
CA LYS A 141 2.31 0.81 16.68
C LYS A 141 1.58 -0.03 15.64
N ILE A 142 1.51 0.48 14.42
CA ILE A 142 1.03 -0.30 13.27
C ILE A 142 2.12 -1.31 12.90
N VAL A 143 1.76 -2.59 12.88
CA VAL A 143 2.68 -3.69 12.51
C VAL A 143 2.19 -4.36 11.25
N ILE A 144 2.95 -4.23 10.16
CA ILE A 144 2.69 -4.94 8.91
C ILE A 144 3.41 -6.28 8.93
N ASP A 145 2.64 -7.38 8.98
CA ASP A 145 3.16 -8.73 8.90
C ASP A 145 3.13 -9.24 7.45
N ILE A 146 4.33 -9.41 6.87
CA ILE A 146 4.48 -9.95 5.51
C ILE A 146 4.94 -11.42 5.49
N THR A 147 4.92 -12.08 6.66
CA THR A 147 5.55 -13.39 6.83
C THR A 147 4.67 -14.50 6.29
N ASN A 148 5.30 -15.55 5.76
CA ASN A 148 4.61 -16.68 5.15
C ASN A 148 5.02 -17.98 5.88
N PRO A 149 4.08 -18.66 6.56
CA PRO A 149 4.40 -19.85 7.36
C PRO A 149 4.71 -21.10 6.53
N PHE A 150 4.22 -21.20 5.28
CA PHE A 150 4.43 -22.36 4.40
C PHE A 150 4.15 -23.69 5.12
N ALA A 151 5.09 -24.64 5.14
CA ALA A 151 4.95 -25.92 5.82
C ALA A 151 4.90 -25.82 7.37
N ALA A 152 5.12 -24.63 7.93
CA ALA A 152 5.07 -24.36 9.36
C ALA A 152 3.76 -23.65 9.77
N GLN A 153 2.65 -23.88 9.06
CA GLN A 153 1.34 -23.33 9.44
C GLN A 153 1.04 -23.57 10.94
N PRO A 154 0.43 -22.61 11.65
CA PRO A 154 -0.09 -22.84 12.99
C PRO A 154 -1.08 -24.02 13.02
N ASN A 155 -0.88 -24.96 13.93
CA ASN A 155 -1.72 -26.16 14.06
C ASN A 155 -3.15 -25.87 14.56
N ASN A 156 -3.41 -24.65 15.03
CA ASN A 156 -4.70 -24.21 15.59
C ASN A 156 -5.56 -23.45 14.56
N GLY A 157 -5.17 -23.45 13.28
CA GLY A 157 -5.89 -22.76 12.22
C GLY A 157 -5.71 -21.24 12.19
N GLN A 158 -4.81 -20.68 13.01
CA GLN A 158 -4.45 -19.26 12.93
C GLN A 158 -3.52 -18.99 11.75
N SER A 159 -3.49 -17.75 11.31
CA SER A 159 -2.50 -17.23 10.36
C SER A 159 -1.19 -16.87 11.06
N GLY A 160 -0.12 -16.68 10.28
CA GLY A 160 1.12 -16.15 10.80
C GLY A 160 0.96 -14.76 11.43
N ALA A 161 0.11 -13.91 10.85
CA ALA A 161 -0.16 -12.56 11.37
C ALA A 161 -0.96 -12.59 12.68
N GLN A 162 -1.88 -13.54 12.87
CA GLN A 162 -2.58 -13.72 14.16
C GLN A 162 -1.63 -14.20 15.27
N VAL A 163 -0.65 -15.04 14.93
CA VAL A 163 0.43 -15.42 15.86
C VAL A 163 1.28 -14.20 16.25
N THR A 164 1.56 -13.31 15.29
CA THR A 164 2.25 -12.03 15.56
C THR A 164 1.45 -11.13 16.49
N ALA A 165 0.14 -10.98 16.26
CA ALA A 165 -0.73 -10.18 17.14
C ALA A 165 -0.74 -10.74 18.56
N THR A 166 -0.91 -12.06 18.71
CA THR A 166 -0.86 -12.75 20.00
C THR A 166 0.48 -12.57 20.71
N ALA A 167 1.58 -12.52 19.95
CA ALA A 167 2.92 -12.32 20.48
C ALA A 167 3.18 -10.89 20.96
N ILE A 168 2.48 -9.88 20.43
CA ILE A 168 2.57 -8.47 20.83
C ILE A 168 1.68 -8.20 22.05
N GLY A 169 0.44 -8.68 22.05
CA GLY A 169 -0.50 -8.51 23.16
C GLY A 169 -1.76 -7.73 22.80
N GLU A 170 -2.40 -7.14 23.82
CA GLU A 170 -3.74 -6.51 23.72
C GLU A 170 -3.78 -5.32 22.75
N ASP A 171 -2.72 -4.48 22.74
CA ASP A 171 -2.63 -3.29 21.89
C ASP A 171 -2.03 -3.58 20.49
N ALA A 172 -2.11 -4.82 20.03
CA ALA A 172 -1.54 -5.22 18.76
C ALA A 172 -2.36 -4.68 17.58
N ARG A 173 -1.77 -3.77 16.79
CA ARG A 173 -2.38 -3.22 15.57
C ARG A 173 -1.75 -3.88 14.34
N VAL A 174 -1.96 -5.19 14.21
CA VAL A 174 -1.36 -6.00 13.15
C VAL A 174 -2.20 -5.98 11.88
N VAL A 175 -1.56 -5.72 10.75
CA VAL A 175 -2.13 -5.86 9.41
C VAL A 175 -1.31 -6.88 8.62
N ALA A 176 -1.95 -7.94 8.14
CA ALA A 176 -1.34 -8.84 7.17
C ALA A 176 -1.36 -8.15 5.80
N ALA A 177 -0.20 -7.95 5.16
CA ALA A 177 -0.12 -7.37 3.81
C ALA A 177 1.10 -7.91 3.06
N PHE A 178 1.18 -7.67 1.75
CA PHE A 178 2.30 -8.04 0.87
C PHE A 178 2.70 -9.53 0.85
N LYS A 179 1.94 -10.41 1.52
CA LYS A 179 2.18 -11.86 1.59
C LYS A 179 2.21 -12.51 0.21
N THR A 180 1.34 -12.04 -0.68
CA THR A 180 1.14 -12.55 -2.04
C THR A 180 1.86 -11.70 -3.10
N ASN A 181 2.97 -11.04 -2.74
CA ASN A 181 3.78 -10.25 -3.67
C ASN A 181 5.23 -10.74 -3.60
N PHE A 182 5.85 -10.95 -4.76
CA PHE A 182 7.27 -11.28 -4.84
C PHE A 182 8.12 -10.02 -4.72
N ALA A 183 9.36 -10.14 -4.23
CA ALA A 183 10.28 -9.00 -4.16
C ALA A 183 10.46 -8.31 -5.54
N ALA A 184 10.50 -9.11 -6.62
CA ALA A 184 10.68 -8.58 -7.98
C ALA A 184 9.48 -7.77 -8.48
N THR A 185 8.28 -7.91 -7.90
CA THR A 185 7.13 -7.09 -8.32
C THR A 185 7.24 -5.64 -7.86
N PHE A 186 8.09 -5.32 -6.90
CA PHE A 186 8.31 -3.93 -6.44
C PHE A 186 9.14 -3.09 -7.42
N GLU A 187 9.92 -3.74 -8.29
CA GLU A 187 10.60 -3.08 -9.41
C GLU A 187 9.63 -2.72 -10.54
N GLN A 188 8.46 -3.37 -10.58
CA GLN A 188 7.44 -3.23 -11.61
C GLN A 188 6.05 -3.26 -10.95
N PRO A 189 5.67 -2.17 -10.24
CA PRO A 189 4.41 -2.13 -9.48
C PRO A 189 3.16 -2.21 -10.36
N SER A 190 3.29 -1.95 -11.67
CA SER A 190 2.26 -2.22 -12.67
C SER A 190 2.48 -3.57 -13.38
N ASP A 191 1.41 -4.18 -13.86
CA ASP A 191 1.48 -5.36 -14.72
C ASP A 191 1.75 -5.02 -16.19
N SER A 192 1.72 -6.02 -17.08
CA SER A 192 1.95 -5.83 -18.51
C SER A 192 0.89 -5.01 -19.23
N THR A 193 -0.26 -4.75 -18.59
CA THR A 193 -1.32 -3.88 -19.12
C THR A 193 -1.16 -2.43 -18.67
N GLY A 194 -0.21 -2.15 -17.78
CA GLY A 194 0.02 -0.84 -17.18
C GLY A 194 -0.78 -0.59 -15.90
N GLU A 195 -1.71 -1.49 -15.57
CA GLU A 195 -2.54 -1.40 -14.36
C GLU A 195 -1.74 -1.78 -13.11
N PRO A 196 -1.95 -1.08 -11.97
CA PRO A 196 -1.29 -1.42 -10.71
C PRO A 196 -1.53 -2.88 -10.31
N ARG A 197 -0.49 -3.54 -9.81
CA ARG A 197 -0.58 -4.87 -9.20
C ARG A 197 -1.28 -4.76 -7.86
N GLU A 198 -1.93 -5.85 -7.46
CA GLU A 198 -2.74 -5.87 -6.25
C GLU A 198 -1.91 -6.29 -5.03
N VAL A 199 -2.21 -5.67 -3.90
CA VAL A 199 -1.76 -6.07 -2.56
C VAL A 199 -2.99 -6.36 -1.73
N HIS A 200 -3.16 -7.62 -1.36
CA HIS A 200 -4.19 -8.06 -0.44
C HIS A 200 -3.76 -7.72 0.98
N TYR A 201 -4.66 -7.12 1.76
CA TYR A 201 -4.40 -6.78 3.14
C TYR A 201 -5.61 -7.01 4.05
N ALA A 202 -5.34 -7.37 5.30
CA ALA A 202 -6.36 -7.73 6.29
C ALA A 202 -5.92 -7.38 7.71
N GLY A 203 -6.82 -6.87 8.54
CA GLY A 203 -6.53 -6.38 9.89
C GLY A 203 -7.79 -5.94 10.63
N ASP A 204 -7.68 -5.82 11.97
CA ASP A 204 -8.83 -5.52 12.84
C ASP A 204 -8.92 -4.05 13.29
N ASP A 205 -7.83 -3.28 13.14
CA ASP A 205 -7.75 -1.87 13.52
C ASP A 205 -7.98 -0.97 12.28
N GLU A 206 -9.08 -0.20 12.28
CA GLU A 206 -9.50 0.60 11.12
C GLU A 206 -8.49 1.69 10.72
N GLU A 207 -7.85 2.33 11.71
CA GLU A 207 -6.82 3.33 11.47
C GLU A 207 -5.54 2.70 10.86
N ALA A 208 -5.15 1.52 11.35
CA ALA A 208 -4.04 0.75 10.81
C ALA A 208 -4.33 0.30 9.37
N MET A 209 -5.54 -0.20 9.11
CA MET A 209 -6.00 -0.57 7.77
C MET A 209 -5.92 0.63 6.81
N THR A 210 -6.41 1.80 7.24
CA THR A 210 -6.34 3.04 6.44
C THR A 210 -4.91 3.45 6.13
N ALA A 211 -4.02 3.46 7.13
CA ALA A 211 -2.62 3.83 6.94
C ALA A 211 -1.87 2.84 6.03
N VAL A 212 -2.17 1.54 6.12
CA VAL A 212 -1.59 0.52 5.24
C VAL A 212 -2.14 0.65 3.82
N GLU A 213 -3.42 0.95 3.65
CA GLU A 213 -4.03 1.24 2.34
C GLU A 213 -3.33 2.42 1.65
N GLU A 214 -3.12 3.52 2.38
CA GLU A 214 -2.39 4.68 1.88
C GLU A 214 -0.96 4.32 1.49
N LEU A 215 -0.22 3.61 2.35
CA LEU A 215 1.14 3.17 2.05
C LEU A 215 1.20 2.33 0.76
N ILE A 216 0.26 1.38 0.59
CA ILE A 216 0.17 0.54 -0.62
C ILE A 216 -0.02 1.39 -1.88
N LYS A 217 -0.93 2.38 -1.84
CA LYS A 217 -1.18 3.30 -2.96
C LYS A 217 0.06 4.14 -3.26
N GLU A 218 0.73 4.65 -2.23
CA GLU A 218 1.90 5.52 -2.38
C GLU A 218 3.10 4.82 -3.03
N ILE A 219 3.26 3.51 -2.81
CA ILE A 219 4.28 2.70 -3.47
C ILE A 219 3.85 2.14 -4.84
N GLY A 220 2.68 2.56 -5.34
CA GLY A 220 2.22 2.31 -6.71
C GLY A 220 1.40 1.03 -6.91
N PHE A 221 0.92 0.40 -5.83
CA PHE A 221 0.09 -0.80 -5.89
C PHE A 221 -1.39 -0.47 -5.65
N LYS A 222 -2.28 -1.38 -6.06
CA LYS A 222 -3.71 -1.31 -5.76
C LYS A 222 -4.00 -2.09 -4.46
N PRO A 223 -4.51 -1.45 -3.40
CA PRO A 223 -4.90 -2.16 -2.19
C PRO A 223 -6.21 -2.92 -2.40
N ILE A 224 -6.26 -4.16 -1.91
CA ILE A 224 -7.44 -5.01 -1.88
C ILE A 224 -7.72 -5.37 -0.42
N ASP A 225 -8.74 -4.73 0.14
CA ASP A 225 -9.19 -4.99 1.51
C ASP A 225 -9.86 -6.36 1.58
N CYS A 226 -9.29 -7.26 2.37
CA CYS A 226 -9.81 -8.60 2.60
C CYS A 226 -10.61 -8.70 3.91
N GLY A 227 -10.75 -7.63 4.68
CA GLY A 227 -11.47 -7.59 5.94
C GLY A 227 -10.58 -7.85 7.15
N THR A 228 -11.12 -8.57 8.13
CA THR A 228 -10.50 -8.78 9.45
C THR A 228 -9.22 -9.60 9.39
N LEU A 229 -8.39 -9.54 10.45
CA LEU A 229 -7.13 -10.29 10.54
C LEU A 229 -7.33 -11.82 10.44
N ALA A 230 -8.54 -12.32 10.68
CA ALA A 230 -8.90 -13.72 10.47
C ALA A 230 -8.70 -14.17 9.00
N GLU A 231 -8.89 -13.28 8.03
CA GLU A 231 -8.74 -13.58 6.60
C GLU A 231 -7.28 -13.75 6.16
N ALA A 232 -6.33 -13.35 7.02
CA ALA A 232 -4.92 -13.62 6.80
C ALA A 232 -4.60 -15.12 6.68
N VAL A 233 -5.47 -16.01 7.20
CA VAL A 233 -5.34 -17.46 6.99
C VAL A 233 -5.44 -17.79 5.51
N VAL A 234 -6.39 -17.18 4.79
CA VAL A 234 -6.55 -17.39 3.34
C VAL A 234 -5.33 -16.82 2.60
N LEU A 235 -4.85 -15.65 3.00
CA LEU A 235 -3.66 -15.03 2.41
C LEU A 235 -2.43 -15.95 2.53
N ASP A 236 -2.22 -16.58 3.69
CA ASP A 236 -1.13 -17.54 3.89
C ASP A 236 -1.21 -18.75 2.93
N HIS A 237 -2.42 -19.19 2.59
CA HIS A 237 -2.65 -20.30 1.66
C HIS A 237 -2.60 -19.90 0.18
N MET A 238 -2.83 -18.62 -0.15
CA MET A 238 -2.66 -18.12 -1.52
C MET A 238 -1.19 -18.15 -1.97
N VAL A 239 -0.24 -17.97 -1.05
CA VAL A 239 1.20 -17.92 -1.37
C VAL A 239 1.75 -19.21 -1.99
N PRO A 240 1.58 -20.41 -1.40
CA PRO A 240 2.08 -21.64 -2.02
C PRO A 240 1.42 -21.92 -3.38
N LEU A 241 0.13 -21.57 -3.55
CA LEU A 241 -0.55 -21.67 -4.83
C LEU A 241 0.08 -20.73 -5.87
N MET A 242 0.34 -19.48 -5.50
CA MET A 242 0.99 -18.50 -6.38
C MET A 242 2.38 -18.96 -6.81
N ILE A 243 3.20 -19.49 -5.89
CA ILE A 243 4.53 -20.03 -6.22
C ILE A 243 4.41 -21.18 -7.21
N ARG A 244 3.46 -22.10 -6.99
CA ARG A 244 3.23 -23.22 -7.89
C ARG A 244 2.84 -22.75 -9.30
N LEU A 245 1.94 -21.78 -9.41
CA LEU A 245 1.47 -21.24 -10.69
C LEU A 245 2.55 -20.44 -11.42
N ASP A 246 3.33 -19.60 -10.72
CA ASP A 246 4.46 -18.90 -11.32
C ASP A 246 5.53 -19.88 -11.83
N ALA A 247 5.74 -21.00 -11.13
CA ALA A 247 6.63 -22.05 -11.59
C ALA A 247 6.14 -22.76 -12.87
N THR A 248 4.83 -23.01 -13.01
CA THR A 248 4.28 -23.72 -14.19
C THR A 248 4.07 -22.80 -15.38
N GLU A 249 3.50 -21.62 -15.16
CA GLU A 249 3.10 -20.71 -16.23
C GLU A 249 4.23 -19.76 -16.64
N HIS A 250 5.17 -19.49 -15.74
CA HIS A 250 6.17 -18.44 -15.92
C HIS A 250 7.60 -18.88 -15.54
N ALA A 251 7.86 -20.18 -15.48
CA ALA A 251 9.20 -20.75 -15.25
C ALA A 251 9.92 -20.15 -14.03
N SER A 252 9.18 -19.90 -12.94
CA SER A 252 9.70 -19.32 -11.68
C SER A 252 10.23 -17.89 -11.87
N SER A 253 9.54 -17.08 -12.67
CA SER A 253 9.90 -15.68 -12.90
C SER A 253 9.86 -14.83 -11.62
N HIS A 254 9.03 -15.24 -10.65
CA HIS A 254 8.68 -14.49 -9.45
C HIS A 254 8.12 -13.09 -9.77
N LYS A 255 7.40 -12.97 -10.89
CA LYS A 255 6.79 -11.72 -11.36
C LYS A 255 5.29 -11.82 -11.56
N SER A 256 4.68 -12.98 -11.25
CA SER A 256 3.23 -13.11 -11.20
C SER A 256 2.61 -12.35 -10.03
N SER A 257 1.33 -12.01 -10.18
CA SER A 257 0.50 -11.41 -9.12
C SER A 257 -0.94 -11.85 -9.30
N TRP A 258 -1.70 -11.90 -8.21
CA TRP A 258 -3.14 -12.05 -8.26
C TRP A 258 -3.81 -10.79 -8.85
N ARG A 259 -5.00 -10.96 -9.43
CA ARG A 259 -5.83 -9.86 -9.89
C ARG A 259 -7.32 -10.20 -9.78
N ILE A 260 -8.09 -9.26 -9.23
CA ILE A 260 -9.55 -9.26 -9.27
C ILE A 260 -10.00 -8.40 -10.46
N THR A 261 -10.58 -9.04 -11.48
CA THR A 261 -11.12 -8.37 -12.67
C THR A 261 -12.64 -8.35 -12.65
N ALA A 262 -13.24 -7.18 -12.94
CA ALA A 262 -14.65 -7.11 -13.32
C ALA A 262 -14.82 -7.33 -14.84
N PRO A 263 -15.99 -7.77 -15.30
CA PRO A 263 -16.32 -7.90 -16.73
C PRO A 263 -16.14 -6.61 -17.54
#